data_AF-A0A1C3WYT6-F1
#
_entry.id   AF-A0A1C3WYT6-F1
#
_cell.length_a   1.000
_cell.length_b   1.000
_cell.length_c   1.000
_cell.angle_alpha   90.00
_cell.angle_beta   90.00
_cell.angle_gamma   90.00
#
_symmetry.space_group_name_H-M   'P 1'
#
loop_
_entity.id
_entity.type
_entity.pdbx_description
1 polymer ?
#
loop_
_entity_poly.entity_id
_entity_poly.type
_entity_poly.pdbx_seq_one_letter_code
_entity_poly.pdbx_strand_id
1 'polypeptide(L)' 'MPILRLIANVDLTREQEHVLELAFNHALRKLDLVDRSDPICDLLAKRMIDIHMRGVTDAVALAEITVREIRAPKR' A
#
# COMPACT_ATOMS: atom_id res chain seq x y z
N MET A 1 -0.58 -11.34 -6.57
CA MET A 1 -0.29 -9.89 -6.63
C MET A 1 1.13 -9.62 -6.12
N PRO A 2 1.87 -8.63 -6.63
CA PRO A 2 3.21 -8.29 -6.14
C PRO A 2 3.22 -7.88 -4.67
N ILE A 3 2.12 -7.29 -4.17
CA ILE A 3 1.99 -6.95 -2.77
C ILE A 3 2.13 -8.17 -1.86
N LEU A 4 1.60 -9.35 -2.22
CA LEU A 4 1.71 -10.57 -1.41
C LEU A 4 3.16 -10.95 -1.10
N ARG A 5 4.11 -10.68 -2.00
CA ARG A 5 5.55 -10.91 -1.73
C ARG A 5 6.12 -9.89 -0.75
N LEU A 6 5.58 -8.67 -0.76
CA LEU A 6 6.01 -7.57 0.10
C LEU A 6 5.47 -7.72 1.52
N ILE A 7 4.24 -8.21 1.66
CA ILE A 7 3.63 -8.53 2.96
C ILE A 7 4.00 -9.91 3.51
N ALA A 8 4.53 -10.83 2.70
CA ALA A 8 5.01 -12.13 3.19
C ALA A 8 6.10 -12.06 4.27
N ASN A 9 6.79 -10.92 4.39
CA ASN A 9 7.78 -10.69 5.44
C ASN A 9 7.19 -10.04 6.71
N VAL A 10 5.88 -9.83 6.75
CA VAL A 10 5.17 -9.20 7.88
C VAL A 10 4.17 -10.21 8.42
N ASP A 11 4.22 -10.51 9.71
CA ASP A 11 3.21 -11.33 10.39
C ASP A 11 1.88 -10.57 10.43
N LEU A 12 1.04 -10.79 9.41
CA LEU A 12 -0.28 -10.18 9.27
C LEU A 12 -1.34 -11.27 9.30
N THR A 13 -2.48 -10.94 9.90
CA THR A 13 -3.65 -11.82 9.81
C THR A 13 -4.25 -11.77 8.41
N ARG A 14 -4.98 -12.81 8.01
CA ARG A 14 -5.65 -12.86 6.69
C ARG A 14 -6.56 -11.66 6.42
N GLU A 15 -7.20 -11.11 7.45
CA GLU A 15 -8.01 -9.89 7.31
C GLU A 15 -7.14 -8.68 6.97
N GLN A 16 -5.99 -8.52 7.63
CA GLN A 16 -5.05 -7.43 7.36
C GLN A 16 -4.42 -7.56 5.96
N GLU A 17 -4.09 -8.77 5.54
CA GLU A 17 -3.64 -9.04 4.17
C GLU A 17 -4.69 -8.59 3.15
N HIS A 18 -5.96 -8.93 3.39
CA HIS A 18 -7.05 -8.56 2.48
C HIS A 18 -7.27 -7.03 2.44
N VAL A 19 -7.21 -6.36 3.59
CA VAL A 19 -7.28 -4.89 3.70
C VAL A 19 -6.13 -4.24 2.91
N LEU A 20 -4.90 -4.72 3.09
CA LEU A 20 -3.73 -4.19 2.39
C LEU A 20 -3.79 -4.46 0.89
N GLU A 21 -4.29 -5.62 0.47
CA GLU A 21 -4.48 -5.91 -0.96
C GLU A 21 -5.50 -4.97 -1.60
N LEU A 22 -6.64 -4.72 -0.93
CA LEU A 22 -7.66 -3.79 -1.40
C LEU A 22 -7.12 -2.36 -1.48
N ALA A 23 -6.48 -1.91 -0.42
CA ALA A 23 -5.88 -0.59 -0.33
C ALA A 23 -4.83 -0.35 -1.43
N PHE A 24 -4.02 -1.36 -1.74
CA PHE A 24 -2.96 -1.26 -2.73
C PHE A 24 -3.51 -1.18 -4.14
N ASN A 25 -4.51 -2.01 -4.47
CA ASN A 25 -5.23 -1.88 -5.74
C ASN A 25 -5.89 -0.50 -5.88
N HIS A 26 -6.42 0.06 -4.79
CA HIS A 26 -7.03 1.39 -4.78
C HIS A 26 -5.98 2.48 -5.04
N ALA A 27 -4.82 2.38 -4.41
CA ALA A 27 -3.72 3.32 -4.58
C ALA A 27 -3.13 3.28 -6.00
N LEU A 28 -2.94 2.08 -6.57
CA LEU A 28 -2.49 1.90 -7.96
C LEU A 28 -3.44 2.59 -8.94
N ARG A 29 -4.76 2.37 -8.78
CA ARG A 29 -5.78 3.05 -9.59
C ARG A 29 -5.73 4.57 -9.44
N LYS A 30 -5.52 5.09 -8.22
CA LYS A 30 -5.40 6.55 -7.99
C LYS A 30 -4.13 7.16 -8.58
N LEU A 31 -3.08 6.37 -8.77
CA LEU A 31 -1.82 6.81 -9.36
C LEU A 31 -1.74 6.53 -10.86
N ASP A 32 -2.79 5.95 -11.45
CA ASP A 32 -2.83 5.51 -12.85
C ASP A 32 -1.66 4.57 -13.20
N LEU A 33 -1.16 3.84 -12.20
CA LEU A 33 -0.06 2.88 -12.37
C LEU A 33 -0.64 1.60 -12.97
N VAL A 34 -0.56 1.53 -14.31
CA VAL A 34 -0.94 0.35 -15.09
C VAL A 34 0.10 -0.76 -14.93
N ASP A 35 1.39 -0.41 -14.82
CA ASP A 35 2.47 -1.37 -14.69
C ASP A 35 2.80 -1.67 -13.22
N ARG A 36 2.75 -2.96 -12.87
CA ARG A 36 2.89 -3.46 -11.50
C ARG A 36 4.33 -3.87 -11.17
N SER A 37 5.24 -3.62 -12.10
CA SER A 37 6.68 -3.87 -11.96
C SER A 37 7.48 -2.60 -11.64
N ASP A 38 6.81 -1.46 -11.53
CA ASP A 38 7.48 -0.19 -11.21
C ASP A 38 8.01 -0.20 -9.77
N PRO A 39 9.21 0.38 -9.53
CA PRO A 39 9.77 0.53 -8.18
C PRO A 39 8.89 1.39 -7.26
N ILE A 40 7.94 2.15 -7.84
CA ILE A 40 6.90 2.85 -7.09
C ILE A 40 5.99 1.85 -6.36
N CYS A 41 5.69 0.67 -6.94
CA CYS A 41 4.89 -0.37 -6.28
C CYS A 41 5.53 -0.86 -4.98
N ASP A 42 6.84 -1.10 -4.98
CA ASP A 42 7.59 -1.50 -3.79
C ASP A 42 7.59 -0.41 -2.72
N LEU A 43 7.76 0.86 -3.13
CA LEU A 43 7.68 2.00 -2.23
C LEU A 43 6.28 2.13 -1.62
N LEU A 44 5.24 1.88 -2.42
CA LEU A 44 3.85 1.95 -2.00
C LEU A 44 3.52 0.90 -0.95
N ALA A 45 3.95 -0.34 -1.17
CA ALA A 45 3.72 -1.42 -0.22
C ALA A 45 4.44 -1.15 1.11
N LYS A 46 5.70 -0.71 1.06
CA LYS A 46 6.45 -0.34 2.28
C LYS A 46 5.76 0.78 3.06
N ARG A 47 5.28 1.82 2.37
CA ARG A 47 4.55 2.93 3.00
C ARG A 47 3.22 2.47 3.59
N MET A 48 2.48 1.61 2.89
CA MET A 48 1.25 1.05 3.41
C MET A 48 1.47 0.21 4.67
N ILE A 49 2.49 -0.65 4.70
CA ILE A 49 2.82 -1.43 5.90
C ILE A 49 3.15 -0.49 7.07
N ASP A 50 3.91 0.57 6.83
CA ASP A 50 4.25 1.56 7.86
C ASP A 50 3.01 2.28 8.41
N ILE A 51 2.09 2.71 7.53
CA ILE A 51 0.83 3.35 7.93
C ILE A 51 -0.09 2.37 8.67
N HIS A 52 -0.12 1.11 8.24
CA HIS A 52 -0.87 0.04 8.92
C HIS A 52 -0.32 -0.24 10.31
N MET A 53 1.00 -0.28 10.48
CA MET A 53 1.65 -0.41 11.79
C MET A 53 1.40 0.78 12.72
N ARG A 54 1.10 1.96 12.19
CA ARG A 54 0.66 3.12 13.00
C ARG A 54 -0.78 2.99 13.51
N GLY A 55 -1.49 1.92 13.16
CA GLY A 55 -2.84 1.60 13.64
C GLY A 55 -3.97 1.94 12.65
N VAL A 56 -3.66 2.30 11.41
CA VAL A 56 -4.68 2.51 10.37
C VAL A 56 -5.08 1.16 9.80
N THR A 57 -6.32 0.74 10.03
CA THR A 57 -6.84 -0.55 9.55
C THR A 57 -7.88 -0.41 8.44
N ASP A 58 -8.25 0.81 8.07
CA ASP A 58 -9.18 1.08 6.98
C ASP A 58 -8.43 1.08 5.63
N ALA A 59 -8.88 0.24 4.70
CA ALA A 59 -8.24 0.07 3.40
C ALA A 59 -8.25 1.35 2.54
N VAL A 60 -9.35 2.10 2.58
CA VAL A 60 -9.48 3.33 1.80
C VAL A 60 -8.57 4.39 2.40
N ALA A 61 -8.59 4.58 3.72
CA ALA A 61 -7.72 5.52 4.41
C ALA A 61 -6.24 5.21 4.17
N LEU A 62 -5.83 3.93 4.25
CA LEU A 62 -4.48 3.47 3.95
C LEU A 62 -4.06 3.86 2.53
N ALA A 63 -4.91 3.61 1.54
CA ALA A 63 -4.64 3.98 0.16
C ALA A 63 -4.50 5.50 -0.02
N GLU A 64 -5.40 6.28 0.57
CA GLU A 64 -5.38 7.74 0.45
C GLU A 64 -4.16 8.38 1.12
N ILE A 65 -3.83 7.95 2.33
CA ILE A 65 -2.66 8.44 3.07
C ILE A 65 -1.40 8.08 2.30
N THR A 66 -1.30 6.82 1.84
CA THR A 66 -0.13 6.37 1.07
C THR A 66 0.03 7.17 -0.22
N VAL A 67 -1.04 7.35 -1.00
CA VAL A 67 -1.00 8.14 -2.24
C VAL A 67 -0.63 9.59 -1.95
N ARG A 68 -1.15 10.18 -0.86
CA ARG A 68 -0.74 11.53 -0.43
C ARG A 68 0.74 11.61 -0.08
N GLU A 69 1.26 10.67 0.68
CA GLU A 69 2.68 10.62 1.07
C GLU A 69 3.61 10.42 -0.14
N ILE A 70 3.18 9.63 -1.13
CA ILE A 70 3.94 9.40 -2.38
C ILE A 70 3.86 10.62 -3.30
N ARG A 71 2.67 11.24 -3.44
CA ARG A 71 2.45 12.42 -4.31
C ARG A 71 2.98 13.72 -3.71
N ALA A 72 3.13 13.82 -2.39
CA ALA A 72 3.74 14.97 -1.74
C ALA A 72 5.26 14.79 -1.83
N PRO A 73 5.97 15.45 -2.77
CA PRO A 73 7.42 15.47 -2.71
C PRO A 73 7.80 16.09 -1.36
N LYS A 74 8.59 15.36 -0.55
CA LYS A 74 9.35 15.99 0.53
C LYS A 74 10.22 17.06 -0.13
N ARG A 75 9.78 18.32 -0.02
CA ARG A 75 10.58 19.51 -0.30
C ARG A 75 11.71 19.62 0.70
#